data_AF-A0AAD6QY65-F1
#
_entry.id   AF-A0AAD6QY65-F1
#
_cell.length_a   1.000
_cell.length_b   1.000
_cell.length_c   1.000
_cell.angle_alpha   90.00
_cell.angle_beta   90.00
_cell.angle_gamma   90.00
#
_symmetry.space_group_name_H-M   'P 1'
#
loop_
_entity.id
_entity.type
_entity.pdbx_description
1 polymer ?
#
loop_
_entity_poly.entity_id
_entity_poly.type
_entity_poly.pdbx_seq_one_letter_code
_entity_poly.pdbx_strand_id
1 'polypeptide(L)'
;MDKVISLRGKNPVPSSQLLGRKQRLSILARLPSLPPKKSMASPTLLTPTSRLKPLSPIKPKPTPTTALPPPTPPQQQIRNHLLRRHFLSLATAILTSPLILPVTPAFAASDEEYVKDTEEVIDKVRTTMNMDKSDPNVADAVAVLRETSNSWVAKYRREKALLGRASFRDIYSALNAVTGHYISFGPTAPIPSKRKARILEEMDTAEKALLRGR
;
A
#
# COMPACT_ATOMS: atom_id res chain seq x y z
N MET A 1 14.22 41.05 -45.49
CA MET A 1 15.52 40.34 -45.49
C MET A 1 15.22 38.87 -45.25
N ASP A 2 15.01 38.15 -46.33
CA ASP A 2 14.32 36.88 -46.32
C ASP A 2 15.33 35.77 -46.59
N LYS A 3 15.39 34.75 -45.72
CA LYS A 3 16.38 33.68 -45.83
C LYS A 3 15.74 32.32 -46.16
N VAL A 4 15.39 32.21 -47.43
CA VAL A 4 15.57 31.07 -48.34
C VAL A 4 15.30 29.65 -47.79
N ILE A 5 14.29 29.03 -48.40
CA ILE A 5 13.91 27.60 -48.34
C ILE A 5 14.75 26.78 -49.35
N SER A 6 14.82 25.44 -49.20
CA SER A 6 15.29 24.39 -50.16
C SER A 6 16.71 23.82 -49.93
N LEU A 7 17.04 22.55 -50.23
CA LEU A 7 16.26 21.35 -50.63
C LEU A 7 17.12 20.07 -50.48
N ARG A 8 16.46 18.89 -50.53
CA ARG A 8 16.96 17.56 -50.97
C ARG A 8 18.13 16.84 -50.24
N GLY A 9 17.84 15.59 -49.86
CA GLY A 9 18.79 14.49 -49.72
C GLY A 9 18.08 13.14 -49.56
N LYS A 10 17.81 12.43 -50.67
CA LYS A 10 17.15 11.10 -50.66
C LYS A 10 18.19 9.97 -50.80
N ASN A 11 18.11 8.97 -49.90
CA ASN A 11 18.52 7.56 -50.11
C ASN A 11 20.04 7.30 -50.36
N PRO A 12 20.56 6.04 -50.26
CA PRO A 12 19.85 4.76 -50.15
C PRO A 12 20.27 3.81 -49.01
N VAL A 13 19.50 2.72 -48.90
CA VAL A 13 19.80 1.50 -48.13
C VAL A 13 20.80 0.61 -48.88
N PRO A 14 21.79 -0.02 -48.21
CA PRO A 14 22.43 -1.24 -48.69
C PRO A 14 21.79 -2.48 -48.06
N SER A 15 21.29 -3.40 -48.89
CA SER A 15 20.91 -4.75 -48.50
C SER A 15 22.03 -5.76 -48.78
N SER A 16 21.86 -6.99 -48.28
CA SER A 16 22.59 -8.24 -48.63
C SER A 16 24.05 -8.43 -48.16
N GLN A 17 24.20 -9.11 -47.03
CA GLN A 17 24.96 -10.38 -46.84
C GLN A 17 24.23 -11.10 -45.68
N LEU A 18 23.32 -12.05 -45.86
CA LEU A 18 23.40 -13.39 -46.46
C LEU A 18 24.25 -14.39 -45.63
N LEU A 19 23.74 -15.64 -45.59
CA LEU A 19 24.36 -16.89 -45.11
C LEU A 19 24.27 -17.23 -43.61
N GLY A 20 23.39 -18.19 -43.28
CA GLY A 20 23.24 -18.72 -41.92
C GLY A 20 22.03 -19.65 -41.71
N ARG A 21 21.53 -20.34 -42.75
CA ARG A 21 20.33 -21.19 -42.67
C ARG A 21 20.67 -22.66 -42.94
N LYS A 22 20.35 -23.52 -41.98
CA LYS A 22 20.34 -25.01 -42.02
C LYS A 22 21.72 -25.70 -42.10
N GLN A 23 21.96 -26.65 -41.19
CA GLN A 23 22.35 -28.06 -41.46
C GLN A 23 22.72 -28.80 -40.15
N ARG A 24 21.75 -29.48 -39.52
CA ARG A 24 21.89 -30.82 -38.91
C ARG A 24 20.48 -31.30 -38.54
N LEU A 25 19.84 -32.10 -39.38
CA LEU A 25 19.75 -33.56 -39.23
C LEU A 25 19.41 -33.95 -37.78
N SER A 26 18.14 -34.12 -37.42
CA SER A 26 17.29 -35.29 -37.73
C SER A 26 17.88 -36.60 -37.21
N ILE A 27 17.48 -36.98 -35.98
CA ILE A 27 17.48 -38.37 -35.53
C ILE A 27 16.02 -38.78 -35.37
N LEU A 28 15.66 -39.92 -35.96
CA LEU A 28 14.29 -40.35 -36.25
C LEU A 28 13.91 -41.55 -35.38
N ALA A 29 12.65 -41.57 -34.89
CA ALA A 29 11.98 -42.70 -34.22
C ALA A 29 12.60 -43.14 -32.86
N ARG A 30 11.84 -43.64 -31.88
CA ARG A 30 10.83 -44.70 -32.00
C ARG A 30 9.89 -44.75 -30.78
N LEU A 31 8.58 -44.79 -31.02
CA LEU A 31 7.55 -45.20 -30.04
C LEU A 31 7.55 -46.73 -29.88
N PRO A 32 7.22 -47.26 -28.70
CA PRO A 32 5.92 -47.93 -28.60
C PRO A 32 5.16 -47.67 -27.28
N SER A 33 3.87 -47.99 -27.30
CA SER A 33 2.87 -47.78 -26.25
C SER A 33 2.45 -49.07 -25.51
N LEU A 34 1.63 -48.92 -24.44
CA LEU A 34 0.83 -49.94 -23.70
C LEU A 34 1.55 -50.68 -22.54
N PRO A 35 0.80 -51.27 -21.56
CA PRO A 35 -0.43 -50.82 -20.88
C PRO A 35 -0.31 -50.95 -19.32
N PRO A 36 -1.34 -50.65 -18.49
CA PRO A 36 -1.14 -50.41 -17.05
C PRO A 36 -1.19 -51.68 -16.17
N LYS A 37 -0.57 -51.61 -14.98
CA LYS A 37 -0.77 -52.58 -13.89
C LYS A 37 -1.30 -51.90 -12.63
N LYS A 38 -2.40 -52.45 -12.11
CA LYS A 38 -2.95 -52.16 -10.77
C LYS A 38 -2.06 -52.84 -9.72
N SER A 39 -1.82 -52.19 -8.59
CA SER A 39 -1.67 -52.90 -7.31
C SER A 39 -2.08 -52.00 -6.15
N MET A 40 -2.84 -52.58 -5.22
CA MET A 40 -3.26 -51.96 -3.97
C MET A 40 -2.16 -52.09 -2.92
N ALA A 41 -2.04 -51.12 -2.00
CA ALA A 41 -1.84 -51.34 -0.57
C ALA A 41 -1.64 -49.99 0.17
N SER A 42 -2.46 -49.75 1.20
CA SER A 42 -2.15 -48.79 2.27
C SER A 42 -1.31 -49.50 3.34
N PRO A 43 -0.44 -48.77 4.05
CA PRO A 43 -0.48 -48.88 5.51
C PRO A 43 -0.32 -47.54 6.26
N THR A 44 -1.26 -47.31 7.19
CA THR A 44 -1.07 -46.90 8.58
C THR A 44 -0.03 -45.84 8.97
N LEU A 45 -0.56 -44.70 9.45
CA LEU A 45 -0.13 -43.89 10.61
C LEU A 45 1.35 -43.97 11.06
N LEU A 46 2.07 -42.84 10.98
CA LEU A 46 2.87 -42.31 12.11
C LEU A 46 2.98 -40.76 12.04
N THR A 47 2.52 -40.08 13.08
CA THR A 47 2.77 -38.66 13.35
C THR A 47 4.13 -38.43 14.03
N PRO A 48 4.96 -37.48 13.58
CA PRO A 48 6.03 -36.92 14.38
C PRO A 48 5.64 -35.54 14.95
N THR A 49 5.10 -35.53 16.17
CA THR A 49 5.00 -34.31 17.00
C THR A 49 6.40 -33.90 17.44
N SER A 50 6.88 -32.70 17.09
CA SER A 50 8.08 -32.13 17.68
C SER A 50 7.77 -30.86 18.47
N ARG A 51 8.25 -30.83 19.71
CA ARG A 51 7.93 -29.84 20.75
C ARG A 51 8.46 -28.44 20.44
N LEU A 52 7.63 -27.43 20.69
CA LEU A 52 8.12 -26.13 21.16
C LEU A 52 8.86 -26.31 22.49
N LYS A 53 10.02 -25.65 22.64
CA LYS A 53 10.85 -25.71 23.85
C LYS A 53 11.02 -24.30 24.44
N PRO A 54 10.32 -23.96 25.53
CA PRO A 54 10.44 -22.66 26.20
C PRO A 54 11.50 -22.68 27.32
N LEU A 55 11.73 -21.51 27.93
CA LEU A 55 12.59 -21.22 29.10
C LEU A 55 14.11 -21.16 28.77
N SER A 56 14.91 -20.23 29.31
CA SER A 56 14.67 -19.19 30.34
C SER A 56 15.68 -18.01 30.22
N PRO A 57 15.48 -16.88 30.92
CA PRO A 57 16.27 -15.65 30.72
C PRO A 57 17.62 -15.66 31.45
N ILE A 58 18.64 -15.04 30.84
CA ILE A 58 19.98 -14.87 31.43
C ILE A 58 20.20 -13.42 31.87
N LYS A 59 20.57 -13.27 33.14
CA LYS A 59 20.83 -12.02 33.87
C LYS A 59 22.34 -11.74 33.86
N PRO A 60 22.80 -10.49 33.66
CA PRO A 60 24.23 -10.18 33.69
C PRO A 60 24.77 -10.19 35.14
N LYS A 61 26.00 -10.69 35.32
CA LYS A 61 26.74 -10.65 36.60
C LYS A 61 28.22 -10.31 36.32
N PRO A 62 28.87 -9.41 37.10
CA PRO A 62 30.21 -8.88 36.81
C PRO A 62 31.33 -9.47 37.68
N THR A 63 32.58 -9.38 37.21
CA THR A 63 33.85 -9.64 37.95
C THR A 63 35.05 -9.02 37.19
N PRO A 64 36.27 -8.85 37.77
CA PRO A 64 36.89 -7.50 37.74
C PRO A 64 38.39 -7.39 37.36
N THR A 65 38.82 -6.13 37.18
CA THR A 65 40.08 -5.47 37.58
C THR A 65 41.41 -6.24 37.71
N THR A 66 42.46 -5.74 37.04
CA THR A 66 43.81 -5.33 37.57
C THR A 66 44.62 -4.80 36.36
N ALA A 67 45.37 -3.68 36.38
CA ALA A 67 45.97 -2.91 37.49
C ALA A 67 45.66 -1.40 37.50
N LEU A 68 46.20 -0.73 38.52
CA LEU A 68 45.93 0.61 39.09
C LEU A 68 47.29 1.39 39.24
N PRO A 69 47.43 2.54 39.94
CA PRO A 69 46.86 3.89 39.71
C PRO A 69 47.91 5.03 40.03
N PRO A 70 47.55 6.24 40.56
CA PRO A 70 46.73 7.33 40.03
C PRO A 70 47.59 8.61 39.75
N PRO A 71 48.00 9.45 40.74
CA PRO A 71 47.27 10.33 41.71
C PRO A 71 46.94 11.73 41.12
N THR A 72 46.05 12.61 41.62
CA THR A 72 45.01 12.63 42.69
C THR A 72 43.97 13.74 42.33
N PRO A 73 42.80 13.90 43.03
CA PRO A 73 41.60 14.61 42.53
C PRO A 73 41.30 15.86 43.41
N PRO A 74 40.07 16.29 43.83
CA PRO A 74 38.67 15.89 43.55
C PRO A 74 37.70 17.12 43.41
N GLN A 75 36.38 17.16 43.71
CA GLN A 75 35.34 16.24 44.25
C GLN A 75 33.93 16.64 43.72
N GLN A 76 33.12 15.68 43.23
CA GLN A 76 31.64 15.62 43.37
C GLN A 76 30.76 16.76 42.74
N GLN A 77 29.42 16.73 42.65
CA GLN A 77 28.37 15.86 43.21
C GLN A 77 27.28 15.47 42.18
N ILE A 78 26.64 14.33 42.42
CA ILE A 78 25.35 13.95 41.84
C ILE A 78 24.25 14.86 42.41
N ARG A 79 23.38 15.43 41.57
CA ARG A 79 22.05 15.87 42.03
C ARG A 79 20.95 15.64 41.00
N ASN A 80 19.96 14.85 41.43
CA ASN A 80 18.65 14.79 40.79
C ASN A 80 18.03 16.20 40.73
N HIS A 81 17.48 16.57 39.57
CA HIS A 81 16.47 17.64 39.49
C HIS A 81 15.35 17.27 38.51
N LEU A 82 14.58 16.26 38.90
CA LEU A 82 13.14 16.41 38.75
C LEU A 82 12.70 17.69 39.47
N LEU A 83 11.67 18.36 38.95
CA LEU A 83 11.03 19.54 39.54
C LEU A 83 11.91 20.81 39.66
N ARG A 84 11.92 21.64 38.60
CA ARG A 84 11.62 23.09 38.70
C ARG A 84 11.44 23.73 37.30
N ARG A 85 10.34 23.39 36.61
CA ARG A 85 9.86 24.23 35.50
C ARG A 85 9.21 25.47 36.11
N HIS A 86 10.00 26.53 36.27
CA HIS A 86 9.50 27.85 36.63
C HIS A 86 8.73 28.45 35.46
N PHE A 87 7.43 28.17 35.40
CA PHE A 87 6.51 28.98 34.61
C PHE A 87 6.30 30.30 35.34
N LEU A 88 6.94 31.38 34.85
CA LEU A 88 6.57 32.72 35.27
C LEU A 88 5.18 33.03 34.74
N SER A 89 4.19 32.88 35.63
CA SER A 89 2.84 33.38 35.41
C SER A 89 2.86 34.91 35.45
N LEU A 90 2.72 35.54 34.28
CA LEU A 90 2.37 36.96 34.19
C LEU A 90 0.88 37.07 33.84
N ALA A 91 0.07 37.44 34.82
CA ALA A 91 -1.37 37.60 34.66
C ALA A 91 -1.71 39.05 34.29
N THR A 92 -2.48 39.26 33.22
CA THR A 92 -3.11 40.56 32.93
C THR A 92 -4.54 40.40 32.38
N ALA A 93 -5.45 41.15 33.00
CA ALA A 93 -6.74 41.64 32.51
C ALA A 93 -7.73 40.64 31.86
N ILE A 94 -8.77 40.32 32.62
CA ILE A 94 -10.03 39.76 32.13
C ILE A 94 -10.81 40.84 31.35
N LEU A 95 -11.18 40.55 30.11
CA LEU A 95 -12.27 41.23 29.40
C LEU A 95 -13.21 40.15 28.85
N THR A 96 -14.29 39.90 29.60
CA THR A 96 -15.29 38.88 29.27
C THR A 96 -16.14 39.29 28.07
N SER A 97 -15.92 38.66 26.92
CA SER A 97 -16.91 38.58 25.85
C SER A 97 -17.25 37.10 25.62
N PRO A 98 -18.42 36.61 26.07
CA PRO A 98 -18.82 35.23 25.90
C PRO A 98 -19.37 35.02 24.48
N LEU A 99 -18.49 35.10 23.47
CA LEU A 99 -18.84 34.60 22.14
C LEU A 99 -18.81 33.07 22.19
N ILE A 100 -19.91 32.50 22.68
CA ILE A 100 -20.19 31.07 22.61
C ILE A 100 -20.41 30.73 21.13
N LEU A 101 -19.31 30.49 20.42
CA LEU A 101 -19.36 29.75 19.17
C LEU A 101 -19.97 28.39 19.50
N PRO A 102 -21.09 27.99 18.87
CA PRO A 102 -21.53 26.62 18.96
C PRO A 102 -20.40 25.76 18.38
N VAL A 103 -19.74 24.99 19.24
CA VAL A 103 -18.94 23.84 18.79
C VAL A 103 -19.96 22.91 18.16
N THR A 104 -20.12 23.02 16.84
CA THR A 104 -20.89 22.05 16.09
C THR A 104 -20.23 20.70 16.34
N PRO A 105 -20.93 19.72 16.91
CA PRO A 105 -20.38 18.38 16.96
C PRO A 105 -20.06 18.00 15.51
N ALA A 106 -18.86 17.47 15.27
CA ALA A 106 -18.53 16.91 13.98
C ALA A 106 -19.64 15.94 13.63
N PHE A 107 -20.34 16.21 12.51
CA PHE A 107 -21.56 15.52 12.15
C PHE A 107 -21.19 14.05 11.97
N ALA A 108 -21.62 13.20 12.92
CA ALA A 108 -21.42 11.77 12.81
C ALA A 108 -22.22 11.33 11.58
N ALA A 109 -21.50 11.09 10.49
CA ALA A 109 -22.10 10.79 9.20
C ALA A 109 -23.06 9.61 9.36
N SER A 110 -24.28 9.75 8.83
CA SER A 110 -25.30 8.73 9.03
C SER A 110 -24.90 7.44 8.31
N ASP A 111 -25.50 6.31 8.69
CA ASP A 111 -25.14 5.03 8.07
C ASP A 111 -25.49 5.03 6.57
N GLU A 112 -26.62 5.67 6.23
CA GLU A 112 -27.10 5.89 4.88
C GLU A 112 -26.18 6.82 4.07
N GLU A 113 -25.64 7.86 4.72
CA GLU A 113 -24.65 8.76 4.12
C GLU A 113 -23.33 8.03 3.84
N TYR A 114 -22.87 7.19 4.78
CA TYR A 114 -21.70 6.33 4.58
C TYR A 114 -21.90 5.32 3.45
N VAL A 115 -23.07 4.68 3.36
CA VAL A 115 -23.40 3.77 2.25
C VAL A 115 -23.33 4.51 0.92
N LYS A 116 -24.07 5.62 0.77
CA LYS A 116 -24.12 6.40 -0.47
C LYS A 116 -22.74 6.90 -0.94
N ASP A 117 -21.96 7.51 -0.04
CA ASP A 117 -20.64 8.04 -0.38
C ASP A 117 -19.65 6.92 -0.73
N THR A 118 -19.81 5.74 -0.14
CA THR A 118 -18.96 4.58 -0.42
C THR A 118 -19.33 3.91 -1.74
N GLU A 119 -20.62 3.82 -2.07
CA GLU A 119 -21.11 3.40 -3.38
C GLU A 119 -20.56 4.32 -4.50
N GLU A 120 -20.60 5.65 -4.32
CA GLU A 120 -20.00 6.58 -5.29
C GLU A 120 -18.50 6.29 -5.48
N VAL A 121 -17.74 6.09 -4.39
CA VAL A 121 -16.31 5.74 -4.48
C VAL A 121 -16.09 4.43 -5.25
N ILE A 122 -16.87 3.38 -4.96
CA ILE A 122 -16.79 2.09 -5.66
C ILE A 122 -17.02 2.26 -7.16
N ASP A 123 -18.05 3.03 -7.54
CA ASP A 123 -18.39 3.27 -8.95
C ASP A 123 -17.35 4.12 -9.67
N LYS A 124 -16.77 5.14 -9.02
CA LYS A 124 -15.64 5.89 -9.57
C LYS A 124 -14.42 4.98 -9.78
N VAL A 125 -14.09 4.12 -8.81
CA VAL A 125 -12.99 3.14 -8.95
C VAL A 125 -13.26 2.20 -10.13
N ARG A 126 -14.43 1.57 -10.19
CA ARG A 126 -14.83 0.64 -11.26
C ARG A 126 -14.80 1.30 -12.64
N THR A 127 -15.33 2.52 -12.76
CA THR A 127 -15.35 3.30 -13.99
C THR A 127 -13.91 3.59 -14.45
N THR A 128 -13.10 4.25 -13.63
CA THR A 128 -11.72 4.62 -13.97
C THR A 128 -10.84 3.40 -14.24
N MET A 129 -11.07 2.28 -13.54
CA MET A 129 -10.36 1.02 -13.79
C MET A 129 -10.70 0.41 -15.16
N ASN A 130 -11.91 0.64 -15.70
CA ASN A 130 -12.43 0.01 -16.91
C ASN A 130 -12.37 0.87 -18.18
N MET A 131 -11.97 2.14 -18.08
CA MET A 131 -11.64 2.97 -19.24
C MET A 131 -10.49 2.38 -20.05
N ASP A 132 -10.46 2.65 -21.37
CA ASP A 132 -9.35 2.24 -22.21
C ASP A 132 -8.14 3.16 -22.04
N LYS A 133 -6.94 2.59 -22.14
CA LYS A 133 -5.65 3.31 -22.00
C LYS A 133 -5.41 4.41 -23.03
N SER A 134 -6.15 4.42 -24.14
CA SER A 134 -6.03 5.37 -25.25
C SER A 134 -7.03 6.52 -25.18
N ASP A 135 -7.96 6.50 -24.23
CA ASP A 135 -8.97 7.54 -24.05
C ASP A 135 -8.34 8.79 -23.38
N PRO A 136 -8.42 9.99 -23.98
CA PRO A 136 -7.91 11.23 -23.37
C PRO A 136 -8.56 11.55 -22.01
N ASN A 137 -9.78 11.07 -21.76
CA ASN A 137 -10.53 11.33 -20.52
C ASN A 137 -9.98 10.57 -19.29
N VAL A 138 -9.04 9.63 -19.46
CA VAL A 138 -8.45 8.88 -18.33
C VAL A 138 -7.79 9.80 -17.31
N ALA A 139 -7.12 10.87 -17.76
CA ALA A 139 -6.46 11.81 -16.85
C ALA A 139 -7.46 12.53 -15.93
N ASP A 140 -8.58 12.99 -16.49
CA ASP A 140 -9.64 13.69 -15.76
C ASP A 140 -10.40 12.73 -14.84
N ALA A 141 -10.71 11.51 -15.31
CA ALA A 141 -11.32 10.46 -14.49
C ALA A 141 -10.45 10.06 -13.29
N VAL A 142 -9.12 10.02 -13.44
CA VAL A 142 -8.18 9.78 -12.33
C VAL A 142 -8.09 10.98 -11.40
N ALA A 143 -8.17 12.21 -11.91
CA ALA A 143 -8.21 13.42 -11.09
C ALA A 143 -9.48 13.45 -10.20
N VAL A 144 -10.65 13.21 -10.79
CA VAL A 144 -11.93 13.09 -10.06
C VAL A 144 -11.88 11.96 -9.04
N LEU A 145 -11.40 10.76 -9.41
CA LEU A 145 -11.26 9.64 -8.47
C LEU A 145 -10.37 10.00 -7.28
N ARG A 146 -9.26 10.72 -7.51
CA ARG A 146 -8.37 11.19 -6.44
C ARG A 146 -9.06 12.20 -5.53
N GLU A 147 -9.89 13.09 -6.07
CA GLU A 147 -10.68 14.03 -5.28
C GLU A 147 -11.74 13.31 -4.43
N THR A 148 -12.59 12.47 -5.02
CA THR A 148 -13.60 11.67 -4.32
C THR A 148 -12.95 10.81 -3.22
N SER A 149 -11.83 10.13 -3.54
CA SER A 149 -11.06 9.35 -2.56
C SER A 149 -10.54 10.19 -1.39
N ASN A 150 -10.04 11.40 -1.64
CA ASN A 150 -9.53 12.26 -0.57
C ASN A 150 -10.67 12.76 0.32
N SER A 151 -11.80 13.15 -0.26
CA SER A 151 -12.99 13.59 0.47
C SER A 151 -13.56 12.47 1.35
N TRP A 152 -13.72 11.26 0.81
CA TRP A 152 -14.17 10.08 1.56
C TRP A 152 -13.22 9.75 2.72
N VAL A 153 -11.90 9.72 2.47
CA VAL A 153 -10.91 9.48 3.53
C VAL A 153 -10.90 10.59 4.59
N ALA A 154 -11.03 11.86 4.20
CA ALA A 154 -11.05 12.99 5.13
C ALA A 154 -12.27 12.96 6.07
N LYS A 155 -13.43 12.53 5.54
CA LYS A 155 -14.68 12.34 6.27
C LYS A 155 -14.61 11.13 7.20
N TYR A 156 -14.44 9.93 6.67
CA TYR A 156 -14.68 8.69 7.41
C TYR A 156 -13.49 8.17 8.23
N ARG A 157 -12.24 8.58 7.96
CA ARG A 157 -11.06 8.03 8.69
C ARG A 157 -11.03 8.39 10.18
N ARG A 158 -11.76 9.42 10.62
CA ARG A 158 -11.86 9.79 12.05
C ARG A 158 -13.03 9.09 12.76
N GLU A 159 -13.96 8.49 12.02
CA GLU A 159 -15.16 7.88 12.56
C GLU A 159 -14.86 6.52 13.20
N LYS A 160 -14.79 6.50 14.54
CA LYS A 160 -14.42 5.31 15.31
C LYS A 160 -15.36 4.13 15.10
N ALA A 161 -16.63 4.38 14.78
CA ALA A 161 -17.62 3.34 14.46
C ALA A 161 -17.30 2.59 13.16
N LEU A 162 -16.67 3.25 12.18
CA LEU A 162 -16.36 2.67 10.87
C LEU A 162 -15.02 1.92 10.85
N LEU A 163 -14.08 2.26 11.74
CA LEU A 163 -12.79 1.56 11.84
C LEU A 163 -12.92 0.06 12.16
N GLY A 164 -14.05 -0.38 12.72
CA GLY A 164 -14.37 -1.79 12.96
C GLY A 164 -14.92 -2.53 11.74
N ARG A 165 -15.40 -1.81 10.71
CA ARG A 165 -16.10 -2.37 9.56
C ARG A 165 -15.16 -2.96 8.51
N ALA A 166 -15.58 -4.06 7.91
CA ALA A 166 -14.93 -4.71 6.78
C ALA A 166 -15.00 -3.82 5.53
N SER A 167 -16.18 -3.27 5.19
CA SER A 167 -16.32 -2.34 4.05
C SER A 167 -15.30 -1.21 4.10
N PHE A 168 -15.19 -0.51 5.24
CA PHE A 168 -14.25 0.60 5.40
C PHE A 168 -12.79 0.17 5.17
N ARG A 169 -12.39 -0.99 5.71
CA ARG A 169 -11.03 -1.52 5.61
C ARG A 169 -10.67 -1.92 4.18
N ASP A 170 -11.59 -2.59 3.50
CA ASP A 170 -11.39 -3.10 2.14
C ASP A 170 -11.34 -1.94 1.12
N ILE A 171 -12.25 -0.95 1.25
CA ILE A 171 -12.18 0.29 0.46
C ILE A 171 -10.86 1.04 0.74
N TYR A 172 -10.47 1.22 2.00
CA TYR A 172 -9.23 1.92 2.34
C TYR A 172 -7.98 1.19 1.82
N SER A 173 -7.94 -0.14 1.83
CA SER A 173 -6.89 -0.95 1.19
C SER A 173 -6.77 -0.64 -0.31
N ALA A 174 -7.88 -0.77 -1.03
CA ALA A 174 -7.92 -0.60 -2.48
C ALA A 174 -7.64 0.84 -2.92
N LEU A 175 -8.19 1.85 -2.22
CA LEU A 175 -7.90 3.27 -2.49
C LEU A 175 -6.41 3.59 -2.35
N ASN A 176 -5.72 3.02 -1.35
CA ASN A 176 -4.27 3.16 -1.23
C ASN A 176 -3.52 2.45 -2.36
N ALA A 177 -3.98 1.28 -2.80
CA ALA A 177 -3.37 0.55 -3.93
C ALA A 177 -3.52 1.31 -5.27
N VAL A 178 -4.66 1.95 -5.51
CA VAL A 178 -4.94 2.79 -6.69
C VAL A 178 -4.16 4.10 -6.62
N THR A 179 -4.29 4.84 -5.51
CA THR A 179 -3.66 6.15 -5.33
C THR A 179 -2.14 6.05 -5.33
N GLY A 180 -1.57 5.03 -4.67
CA GLY A 180 -0.13 4.78 -4.68
C GLY A 180 0.42 4.46 -6.08
N HIS A 181 -0.37 3.82 -6.95
CA HIS A 181 0.02 3.62 -8.36
C HIS A 181 0.05 4.94 -9.12
N TYR A 182 -1.03 5.73 -9.09
CA TYR A 182 -1.10 6.99 -9.85
C TYR A 182 -0.14 8.07 -9.35
N ILE A 183 0.20 8.08 -8.05
CA ILE A 183 1.28 8.92 -7.51
C ILE A 183 2.65 8.50 -8.06
N SER A 184 2.89 7.19 -8.20
CA SER A 184 4.21 6.66 -8.57
C SER A 184 4.48 6.67 -10.09
N PHE A 185 3.44 6.50 -10.90
CA PHE A 185 3.56 6.32 -12.36
C PHE A 185 2.85 7.42 -13.18
N GLY A 186 2.06 8.30 -12.55
CA GLY A 186 1.25 9.31 -13.22
C GLY A 186 -0.14 8.82 -13.64
N PRO A 187 -1.08 9.72 -13.95
CA PRO A 187 -2.51 9.41 -14.11
C PRO A 187 -2.82 8.58 -15.37
N THR A 188 -2.00 8.65 -16.41
CA THR A 188 -2.17 7.88 -17.66
C THR A 188 -1.52 6.50 -17.62
N ALA A 189 -0.82 6.14 -16.54
CA ALA A 189 -0.10 4.88 -16.46
C ALA A 189 -1.04 3.69 -16.18
N PRO A 190 -1.08 2.67 -17.04
CA PRO A 190 -1.99 1.54 -16.87
C PRO A 190 -1.66 0.72 -15.61
N ILE A 191 -2.69 0.40 -14.82
CA ILE A 191 -2.54 -0.45 -13.63
C ILE A 191 -2.28 -1.91 -14.07
N PRO A 192 -1.25 -2.60 -13.54
CA PRO A 192 -0.95 -3.98 -13.91
C PRO A 192 -2.15 -4.92 -13.71
N SER A 193 -2.44 -5.78 -14.69
CA SER A 193 -3.68 -6.58 -14.74
C SER A 193 -3.95 -7.40 -13.47
N LYS A 194 -2.93 -8.01 -12.89
CA LYS A 194 -3.05 -8.76 -11.61
C LYS A 194 -3.42 -7.86 -10.43
N ARG A 195 -2.94 -6.60 -10.41
CA ARG A 195 -3.31 -5.61 -9.39
C ARG A 195 -4.73 -5.09 -9.62
N LYS A 196 -5.10 -4.79 -10.88
CA LYS A 196 -6.49 -4.41 -11.25
C LYS A 196 -7.49 -5.46 -10.81
N ALA A 197 -7.24 -6.75 -11.10
CA ALA A 197 -8.13 -7.84 -10.71
C ALA A 197 -8.36 -7.90 -9.19
N ARG A 198 -7.28 -7.82 -8.38
CA ARG A 198 -7.38 -7.78 -6.92
C ARG A 198 -8.15 -6.55 -6.42
N ILE A 199 -7.94 -5.36 -6.99
CA ILE A 199 -8.64 -4.14 -6.60
C ILE A 199 -10.15 -4.28 -6.85
N LEU A 200 -10.56 -4.85 -7.99
CA LEU A 200 -11.97 -5.09 -8.30
C LEU A 200 -12.59 -6.15 -7.36
N GLU A 201 -11.86 -7.21 -7.01
CA GLU A 201 -12.30 -8.20 -6.01
C GLU A 201 -12.48 -7.58 -4.60
N GLU A 202 -11.60 -6.64 -4.21
CA GLU A 202 -11.74 -5.87 -2.97
C GLU A 202 -12.96 -4.92 -3.03
N MET A 203 -13.25 -4.26 -4.16
CA MET A 203 -14.48 -3.47 -4.35
C MET A 203 -15.74 -4.34 -4.21
N ASP A 204 -15.80 -5.48 -4.90
CA ASP A 204 -16.95 -6.38 -4.87
C ASP A 204 -17.17 -7.02 -3.49
N THR A 205 -16.11 -7.18 -2.70
CA THR A 205 -16.18 -7.68 -1.32
C THR A 205 -16.65 -6.57 -0.37
N ALA A 206 -16.13 -5.35 -0.54
CA ALA A 206 -16.51 -4.18 0.22
C ALA A 206 -17.98 -3.80 0.01
N GLU A 207 -18.46 -3.77 -1.23
CA GLU A 207 -19.87 -3.52 -1.59
C GLU A 207 -20.80 -4.53 -0.90
N LYS A 208 -20.47 -5.83 -0.97
CA LYS A 208 -21.23 -6.88 -0.28
C LYS A 208 -21.17 -6.71 1.24
N ALA A 209 -20.10 -6.19 1.83
CA ALA A 209 -20.04 -5.87 3.25
C ALA A 209 -20.92 -4.65 3.59
N LEU A 210 -20.84 -3.59 2.78
CA LEU A 210 -21.58 -2.35 2.90
C LEU A 210 -23.10 -2.58 2.94
N LEU A 211 -23.64 -3.33 1.98
CA LEU A 211 -25.05 -3.73 1.91
C LEU A 211 -25.52 -4.62 3.07
N ARG A 212 -24.60 -5.11 3.91
CA ARG A 212 -24.87 -5.89 5.12
C ARG A 212 -24.56 -5.11 6.41
N GLY A 213 -24.35 -3.79 6.32
CA GLY A 213 -23.99 -2.91 7.43
C GLY A 213 -22.63 -3.24 8.07
N ARG A 214 -21.70 -3.84 7.32
CA ARG A 214 -20.50 -4.51 7.85
C ARG A 214 -19.16 -3.92 7.45
#